data_AF-A0A7S2GQE6-F1
#
_entry.id   AF-A0A7S2GQE6-F1
#
_cell.length_a   1.000
_cell.length_b   1.000
_cell.length_c   1.000
_cell.angle_alpha   90.00
_cell.angle_beta   90.00
_cell.angle_gamma   90.00
#
_symmetry.space_group_name_H-M   'P 1'
#
loop_
_entity.id
_entity.type
_entity.pdbx_description
1 polymer ?
#
loop_
_entity_poly.entity_id
_entity_poly.type
_entity_poly.pdbx_seq_one_letter_code
_entity_poly.pdbx_strand_id
1 'polypeptide(L)'
;IAPTFESTKARIENERRSRNTLHHQLNEQIKKIPDDDISANKSVQMVQAIIEQTFGVIRCVVADQMQLYSESFFLLPMLRRLEGAMASMELEEEDKKRYRARKNVLVEEERKSASLLTDLDHCVGVVERFKVTCGGGQ
;
A
#
# COMPACT_ATOMS: atom_id res chain seq x y z
N ILE A 1 -2.09 0.80 1.26
CA ILE A 1 -2.75 1.98 0.64
C ILE A 1 -2.86 3.03 1.73
N ALA A 2 -2.28 4.23 1.55
CA ALA A 2 -2.35 5.27 2.57
C ALA A 2 -3.80 5.82 2.68
N PRO A 3 -4.28 6.17 3.87
CA PRO A 3 -5.62 6.73 4.04
C PRO A 3 -5.75 8.03 3.24
N THR A 4 -6.80 8.12 2.43
CA THR A 4 -7.17 9.31 1.65
C THR A 4 -8.09 10.21 2.47
N PHE A 5 -8.17 11.51 2.11
CA PHE A 5 -9.09 12.45 2.75
C PHE A 5 -10.54 11.93 2.80
N GLU A 6 -11.02 11.36 1.69
CA GLU A 6 -12.37 10.78 1.62
C GLU A 6 -12.52 9.57 2.55
N SER A 7 -11.51 8.71 2.64
CA SER A 7 -11.55 7.57 3.58
C SER A 7 -11.56 8.03 5.05
N THR A 8 -10.81 9.07 5.39
CA THR A 8 -10.78 9.64 6.74
C THR A 8 -12.09 10.32 7.09
N LYS A 9 -12.67 11.09 6.17
CA LYS A 9 -13.97 11.76 6.35
C LYS A 9 -15.10 10.75 6.56
N ALA A 10 -15.15 9.71 5.73
CA ALA A 10 -16.13 8.64 5.87
C ALA A 10 -16.01 7.92 7.22
N ARG A 11 -14.78 7.70 7.69
CA ARG A 11 -14.52 7.10 9.00
C ARG A 11 -15.05 7.96 10.15
N ILE A 12 -14.77 9.25 10.15
CA ILE A 12 -15.24 10.20 11.19
C ILE A 12 -16.77 10.19 11.29
N GLU A 13 -17.46 10.21 10.16
CA GLU A 13 -18.93 10.15 10.13
C GLU A 13 -19.47 8.82 10.70
N ASN A 14 -18.84 7.70 10.36
CA ASN A 14 -19.20 6.40 10.92
C ASN A 14 -18.95 6.33 12.42
N GLU A 15 -17.79 6.79 12.90
CA GLU A 15 -17.47 6.86 14.33
C GLU A 15 -18.48 7.74 15.09
N ARG A 16 -18.91 8.86 14.52
CA ARG A 16 -19.94 9.73 15.10
C ARG A 16 -21.28 9.02 15.24
N ARG A 17 -21.73 8.33 14.19
CA ARG A 17 -22.99 7.55 14.24
C ARG A 17 -22.91 6.42 15.27
N SER A 18 -21.82 5.65 15.27
CA SER A 18 -21.61 4.55 16.21
C SER A 18 -21.64 5.03 17.67
N ARG A 19 -21.05 6.20 17.98
CA ARG A 19 -21.13 6.79 19.32
C ARG A 19 -22.56 7.13 19.74
N ASN A 20 -23.34 7.74 18.86
CA ASN A 20 -24.73 8.07 19.15
C ASN A 20 -25.58 6.82 19.39
N THR A 21 -25.37 5.77 18.58
CA THR A 21 -26.05 4.48 18.77
C THR A 21 -25.68 3.83 20.09
N LEU A 22 -24.39 3.78 20.43
CA LEU A 22 -23.90 3.23 21.70
C LEU A 22 -24.51 3.99 22.90
N HIS A 23 -24.54 5.33 22.84
CA HIS A 23 -25.09 6.15 23.90
C HIS A 23 -26.59 5.89 24.10
N HIS A 24 -27.34 5.74 23.00
CA HIS A 24 -28.76 5.40 23.07
C HIS A 24 -28.99 4.00 23.68
N GLN A 25 -28.23 3.00 23.25
CA GLN A 25 -28.32 1.65 23.79
C GLN A 25 -28.00 1.60 25.28
N LEU A 26 -26.96 2.32 25.72
CA LEU A 26 -26.58 2.40 27.13
C LEU A 26 -27.68 3.05 27.97
N ASN A 27 -28.25 4.17 27.52
CA ASN A 27 -29.35 4.83 28.22
C ASN A 27 -30.59 3.92 28.34
N GLU A 28 -30.90 3.16 27.28
CA GLU A 28 -31.99 2.19 27.32
C GLU A 28 -31.71 1.00 28.25
N GLN A 29 -30.45 0.57 28.40
CA GLN A 29 -30.06 -0.45 29.37
C GLN A 29 -30.17 0.06 30.81
N ILE A 30 -29.76 1.31 31.07
CA ILE A 30 -29.84 1.94 32.40
C ILE A 30 -31.29 2.09 32.86
N LYS A 31 -32.20 2.53 31.97
CA LYS A 31 -33.63 2.67 32.30
C LYS A 31 -34.31 1.35 32.67
N LYS A 32 -33.74 0.20 32.27
CA LYS A 32 -34.29 -1.13 32.57
C LYS A 32 -33.86 -1.65 33.94
N ILE A 33 -32.96 -0.95 34.63
CA ILE A 33 -32.51 -1.32 35.97
C ILE A 33 -33.67 -1.09 36.94
N PRO A 34 -34.12 -2.13 37.67
CA PRO A 34 -35.13 -1.98 38.70
C PRO A 34 -34.66 -1.08 39.86
N ASP A 35 -35.59 -0.32 40.44
CA ASP A 35 -35.35 0.61 41.56
C ASP A 35 -36.04 0.16 42.86
N ASP A 36 -36.48 -1.09 42.92
CA ASP A 36 -37.14 -1.67 44.10
C ASP A 36 -36.18 -2.57 44.91
N ASP A 37 -36.30 -2.51 46.24
CA ASP A 37 -35.45 -3.27 47.17
C ASP A 37 -35.54 -4.79 46.99
N ILE A 38 -36.68 -5.29 46.48
CA ILE A 38 -36.93 -6.72 46.27
C ILE A 38 -36.01 -7.27 45.16
N SER A 39 -35.66 -6.43 44.18
CA SER A 39 -34.83 -6.80 43.04
C SER A 39 -33.40 -6.25 43.11
N ALA A 40 -32.94 -5.77 44.27
CA ALA A 40 -31.60 -5.22 44.48
C ALA A 40 -30.46 -6.10 43.91
N ASN A 41 -30.49 -7.41 44.14
CA ASN A 41 -29.50 -8.34 43.58
C ASN A 41 -29.49 -8.37 42.05
N LYS A 42 -30.68 -8.26 41.43
CA LYS A 42 -30.83 -8.20 39.97
C LYS A 42 -30.32 -6.86 39.43
N SER A 43 -30.58 -5.76 40.12
CA SER A 43 -30.06 -4.43 39.76
C SER A 43 -28.54 -4.39 39.78
N VAL A 44 -27.90 -4.99 40.81
CA VAL A 44 -26.44 -5.13 40.88
C VAL A 44 -25.89 -5.91 39.69
N GLN A 45 -26.51 -7.05 39.34
CA GLN A 45 -26.08 -7.85 38.18
C GLN A 45 -26.20 -7.08 36.86
N MET A 46 -27.27 -6.30 36.69
CA MET A 46 -27.46 -5.49 35.49
C MET A 46 -26.44 -4.37 35.37
N VAL A 47 -26.13 -3.68 36.48
CA VAL A 47 -25.08 -2.67 36.53
C VAL A 47 -23.72 -3.29 36.20
N GLN A 48 -23.39 -4.44 36.78
CA GLN A 48 -22.13 -5.12 36.52
C GLN A 48 -22.00 -5.53 35.03
N ALA A 49 -23.07 -6.07 34.43
CA ALA A 49 -23.09 -6.42 33.02
C ALA A 49 -22.86 -5.20 32.11
N ILE A 50 -23.47 -4.05 32.44
CA ILE A 50 -23.27 -2.79 31.71
C ILE A 50 -21.81 -2.33 31.82
N ILE A 51 -21.21 -2.42 33.02
CA ILE A 51 -19.81 -2.07 33.25
C ILE A 51 -18.89 -2.94 32.40
N GLU A 52 -19.07 -4.27 32.46
CA GLU A 52 -18.25 -5.23 31.69
C GLU A 52 -18.37 -4.98 30.18
N GLN A 53 -19.58 -4.77 29.67
CA GLN A 53 -19.82 -4.45 28.27
C GLN A 53 -19.13 -3.13 27.88
N THR A 54 -19.25 -2.09 28.71
CA THR A 54 -18.65 -0.78 28.46
C THR A 54 -17.12 -0.85 28.44
N PHE A 55 -16.51 -1.55 29.39
CA PHE A 55 -15.07 -1.77 29.40
C PHE A 55 -14.58 -2.62 28.22
N GLY A 56 -15.40 -3.57 27.74
CA GLY A 56 -15.14 -4.28 26.49
C GLY A 56 -15.05 -3.33 25.30
N VAL A 57 -16.04 -2.44 25.15
CA VAL A 57 -16.07 -1.44 24.08
C VAL A 57 -14.88 -0.48 24.17
N ILE A 58 -14.58 0.04 25.37
CA ILE A 58 -13.43 0.95 25.58
C ILE A 58 -12.14 0.28 25.13
N ARG A 59 -11.91 -0.99 25.50
CA ARG A 59 -10.69 -1.71 25.09
C ARG A 59 -10.57 -1.84 23.58
N CYS A 60 -11.65 -2.18 22.89
CA CYS A 60 -11.65 -2.27 21.43
C CYS A 60 -11.35 -0.93 20.77
N VAL A 61 -11.98 0.15 21.26
CA VAL A 61 -11.76 1.51 20.73
C VAL A 61 -10.32 1.96 20.99
N VAL A 62 -9.79 1.74 22.19
CA VAL A 62 -8.41 2.11 22.53
C VAL A 62 -7.41 1.37 21.66
N ALA A 63 -7.61 0.07 21.42
CA ALA A 63 -6.74 -0.71 20.53
C ALA A 63 -6.71 -0.16 19.10
N ASP A 64 -7.88 0.17 18.55
CA ASP A 64 -8.01 0.77 17.21
C ASP A 64 -7.33 2.15 17.16
N GLN A 65 -7.58 3.01 18.15
CA GLN A 65 -6.94 4.32 18.23
C GLN A 65 -5.42 4.23 18.40
N MET A 66 -4.90 3.25 19.17
CA MET A 66 -3.46 3.01 19.28
C MET A 66 -2.84 2.64 17.92
N GLN A 67 -3.50 1.78 17.15
CA GLN A 67 -3.06 1.47 15.79
C GLN A 67 -3.05 2.73 14.91
N LEU A 68 -4.14 3.48 14.89
CA LEU A 68 -4.25 4.71 14.09
C LEU A 68 -3.19 5.75 14.45
N TYR A 69 -2.91 5.91 15.74
CA TYR A 69 -1.83 6.77 16.20
C TYR A 69 -0.47 6.27 15.73
N SER A 70 -0.23 4.96 15.81
CA SER A 70 1.03 4.40 15.36
C SER A 70 1.28 4.64 13.87
N GLU A 71 0.23 4.49 13.05
CA GLU A 71 0.29 4.73 11.62
C GLU A 71 0.50 6.21 11.30
N SER A 72 -0.20 7.09 12.02
CA SER A 72 -0.20 8.53 11.76
C SER A 72 1.09 9.22 12.23
N PHE A 73 1.62 8.84 13.39
CA PHE A 73 2.76 9.52 14.01
C PHE A 73 4.10 8.85 13.76
N PHE A 74 4.14 7.54 13.50
CA PHE A 74 5.39 6.84 13.23
C PHE A 74 5.46 6.41 11.76
N LEU A 75 4.54 5.57 11.31
CA LEU A 75 4.67 4.94 9.99
C LEU A 75 4.70 5.96 8.85
N LEU A 76 3.69 6.83 8.75
CA LEU A 76 3.59 7.81 7.67
C LEU A 76 4.76 8.80 7.66
N PRO A 77 5.17 9.41 8.80
CA PRO A 77 6.36 10.26 8.84
C PRO A 77 7.64 9.52 8.48
N MET A 78 7.83 8.27 8.92
CA MET A 78 9.00 7.46 8.58
C MET A 78 9.04 7.16 7.08
N LEU A 79 7.92 6.79 6.46
CA LEU A 79 7.83 6.52 5.03
C LEU A 79 8.16 7.77 4.21
N ARG A 80 7.63 8.94 4.59
CA ARG A 80 7.96 10.22 3.91
C ARG A 80 9.44 10.57 4.05
N ARG A 81 10.04 10.32 5.21
CA ARG A 81 11.48 10.54 5.42
C ARG A 81 12.34 9.58 4.59
N LEU A 82 11.93 8.31 4.50
CA LEU A 82 12.58 7.32 3.66
C LEU A 82 12.50 7.71 2.18
N GLU A 83 11.33 8.14 1.71
CA GLU A 83 11.14 8.64 0.35
C GLU A 83 12.10 9.81 0.05
N GLY A 84 12.20 10.78 0.96
CA GLY A 84 13.15 11.89 0.81
C GLY A 84 14.61 11.43 0.78
N ALA A 85 14.99 10.48 1.64
CA ALA A 85 16.34 9.91 1.64
C ALA A 85 16.65 9.18 0.33
N MET A 86 15.71 8.36 -0.17
CA MET A 86 15.84 7.66 -1.45
C MET A 86 15.95 8.63 -2.63
N ALA A 87 15.20 9.73 -2.62
CA ALA A 87 15.29 10.75 -3.67
C ALA A 87 16.67 11.44 -3.71
N SER A 88 17.34 11.53 -2.56
CA SER A 88 18.70 12.08 -2.44
C SER A 88 19.82 11.07 -2.64
N MET A 89 19.51 9.78 -2.80
CA MET A 89 20.53 8.77 -3.02
C MET A 89 21.13 8.92 -4.41
N GLU A 90 22.43 9.20 -4.44
CA GLU A 90 23.24 9.11 -5.65
C GLU A 90 24.11 7.86 -5.62
N LEU A 91 24.38 7.28 -6.80
CA LEU A 91 25.38 6.24 -6.94
C LEU A 91 26.75 6.79 -6.55
N GLU A 92 27.55 5.98 -5.87
CA GLU A 92 28.94 6.32 -5.63
C GLU A 92 29.70 6.47 -6.96
N GLU A 93 30.74 7.32 -6.98
CA GLU A 93 31.51 7.56 -8.20
C GLU A 93 32.18 6.28 -8.73
N GLU A 94 32.51 5.32 -7.85
CA GLU A 94 33.02 4.02 -8.27
C GLU A 94 31.96 3.21 -9.03
N ASP A 95 30.73 3.18 -8.53
CA ASP A 95 29.61 2.49 -9.18
C ASP A 95 29.22 3.16 -10.49
N LYS A 96 29.21 4.50 -10.53
CA LYS A 96 29.03 5.26 -11.79
C LYS A 96 30.10 4.89 -12.82
N LYS A 97 31.37 4.76 -12.41
CA LYS A 97 32.47 4.35 -13.30
C LYS A 97 32.29 2.91 -13.81
N ARG A 98 31.98 1.96 -12.93
CA ARG A 98 31.70 0.57 -13.30
C ARG A 98 30.53 0.47 -14.27
N TYR A 99 29.45 1.21 -14.00
CA TYR A 99 28.28 1.28 -14.88
C TYR A 99 28.63 1.84 -16.26
N ARG A 100 29.37 2.95 -16.33
CA ARG A 100 29.82 3.53 -17.60
C ARG A 100 30.70 2.58 -18.40
N ALA A 101 31.65 1.91 -17.75
CA ALA A 101 32.51 0.92 -18.41
C ALA A 101 31.68 -0.22 -19.01
N ARG A 102 30.74 -0.79 -18.23
CA ARG A 102 29.84 -1.84 -18.71
C ARG A 102 28.93 -1.37 -19.84
N LYS A 103 28.38 -0.16 -19.72
CA LYS A 103 27.57 0.46 -20.78
C LYS A 103 28.35 0.58 -22.09
N ASN A 104 29.60 1.05 -22.02
CA ASN A 104 30.43 1.20 -23.21
C ASN A 104 30.71 -0.15 -23.90
N VAL A 105 30.99 -1.20 -23.13
CA VAL A 105 31.17 -2.56 -23.69
C VAL A 105 29.90 -3.02 -24.40
N LEU A 106 28.74 -2.87 -23.77
CA LEU A 106 27.45 -3.29 -24.34
C LEU A 106 27.09 -2.50 -25.61
N VAL A 107 27.35 -1.19 -25.63
CA VAL A 107 27.11 -0.35 -26.81
C VAL A 107 28.02 -0.76 -27.98
N GLU A 108 29.28 -1.10 -27.71
CA GLU A 108 30.18 -1.62 -28.75
C GLU A 108 29.74 -2.98 -29.28
N GLU A 109 29.26 -3.87 -28.41
CA GLU A 109 28.68 -5.16 -28.81
C GLU A 109 27.40 -5.00 -29.64
N GLU A 110 26.52 -4.08 -29.24
CA GLU A 110 25.32 -3.72 -29.99
C GLU A 110 25.69 -3.22 -31.40
N ARG A 111 26.67 -2.30 -31.49
CA ARG A 111 27.12 -1.75 -32.78
C ARG A 111 27.69 -2.83 -33.69
N LYS A 112 28.51 -3.73 -33.15
CA LYS A 112 29.06 -4.87 -33.91
C LYS A 112 27.94 -5.78 -34.40
N SER A 113 26.99 -6.11 -33.54
CA SER A 113 25.85 -6.96 -33.88
C SER A 113 24.96 -6.33 -34.95
N ALA A 114 24.69 -5.03 -34.85
CA ALA A 114 23.93 -4.28 -35.85
C ALA A 114 24.64 -4.24 -37.22
N SER A 115 25.96 -4.06 -37.24
CA SER A 115 26.76 -4.17 -38.47
C SER A 115 26.63 -5.56 -39.09
N LEU A 116 26.74 -6.60 -38.26
CA LEU A 116 26.68 -7.98 -38.72
C LEU A 116 25.30 -8.33 -39.31
N LEU A 117 24.22 -7.82 -38.71
CA LEU A 117 22.87 -7.93 -39.27
C LEU A 117 22.75 -7.23 -40.63
N THR A 118 23.34 -6.04 -40.76
CA THR A 118 23.34 -5.30 -42.04
C THR A 118 24.07 -6.09 -43.14
N ASP A 119 25.20 -6.71 -42.79
CA ASP A 119 25.96 -7.55 -43.73
C ASP A 119 25.20 -8.82 -44.12
N LEU A 120 24.48 -9.43 -43.17
CA LEU A 120 23.61 -10.58 -43.43
C LEU A 120 22.45 -10.19 -44.35
N ASP A 121 21.77 -9.08 -44.10
CA ASP A 121 20.69 -8.57 -44.97
C ASP A 121 21.20 -8.30 -46.39
N HIS A 122 22.41 -7.75 -46.51
CA HIS A 122 23.05 -7.58 -47.81
C HIS A 122 23.27 -8.92 -48.52
N CYS A 123 23.83 -9.91 -47.82
CA CYS A 123 24.05 -11.25 -48.36
C CYS A 123 22.74 -11.92 -48.80
N VAL A 124 21.69 -11.83 -47.98
CA VAL A 124 20.35 -12.34 -48.29
C VAL A 124 19.83 -11.69 -49.58
N GLY A 125 19.90 -10.36 -49.68
CA GLY A 125 19.46 -9.64 -50.88
C GLY A 125 20.28 -9.97 -52.14
N VAL A 126 21.56 -10.33 -52.01
CA VAL A 126 22.37 -10.83 -53.14
C VAL A 126 21.93 -12.23 -53.56
N VAL A 127 21.72 -13.14 -52.61
CA VAL A 127 21.28 -14.53 -52.88
C VAL A 127 19.88 -14.56 -53.51
N GLU A 128 18.95 -13.75 -53.00
CA GLU A 128 17.61 -13.64 -53.58
C GLU A 128 17.65 -13.14 -55.03
N ARG A 129 18.47 -12.12 -55.32
CA ARG A 129 18.67 -11.62 -56.69
C ARG A 129 19.32 -12.68 -57.59
N PHE A 130 20.32 -13.41 -57.08
CA PHE A 130 20.97 -14.49 -57.82
C PHE A 130 19.98 -15.61 -58.19
N LYS A 131 19.09 -15.99 -57.25
CA LYS A 131 18.02 -16.97 -57.50
C LYS A 131 17.06 -16.52 -58.59
N VAL A 132 16.72 -15.23 -58.66
CA VAL A 132 15.88 -14.66 -59.73
C VAL A 132 16.59 -14.71 -61.09
N THR A 133 17.90 -14.45 -61.13
CA THR A 133 18.68 -14.49 -62.38
C THR A 133 18.97 -15.90 -62.90
N CYS A 134 19.03 -16.91 -62.04
CA CYS A 134 19.27 -18.32 -62.43
C CYS A 134 17.99 -19.14 -62.64
N GLY A 135 16.83 -18.66 -62.18
CA GLY A 135 15.52 -19.28 -62.43
C GLY A 135 14.77 -18.73 -63.65
N GLY A 136 15.26 -17.64 -64.26
CA GLY A 136 14.65 -17.00 -65.45
C GLY A 136 15.06 -17.61 -66.80
N GLY A 137 15.62 -18.82 -66.81
CA GLY A 137 15.91 -19.58 -68.02
C GLY A 137 14.73 -20.45 -68.45
N GLN A 138 13.63 -19.82 -68.89
CA GLN A 138 12.66 -20.38 -69.83
C GLN A 138 12.23 -19.28 -70.80
#